data_AF-A0A1D6P560-F1
#
_entry.id   AF-A0A1D6P560-F1
#
_cell.length_a   1.000
_cell.length_b   1.000
_cell.length_c   1.000
_cell.angle_alpha   90.00
_cell.angle_beta   90.00
_cell.angle_gamma   90.00
#
_symmetry.space_group_name_H-M   'P 1'
#
loop_
_entity.id
_entity.type
_entity.pdbx_description
1 polymer ?
#
loop_
_entity_poly.entity_id
_entity_poly.type
_entity_poly.pdbx_seq_one_letter_code
_entity_poly.pdbx_strand_id
1 'polypeptide(L)'
;MVIYLSTPKTDKVSEDGENDKLKFGLSSMQGWRATMEDAHSALLDLDNDTASFGVFDGHGGKVVAKFCAKYLHIEVLHTEAYAAGDLGAAVHRAYLRMDEMMRGQRGWQELQALGDKINQFTGITEGLIWSPKASDSNDRHDDWAFEEGPHSDFTGPNCGSTACVALVRNRQLVVANAGDSRCVISRNGQAYNLSRDHKPELEAERERIQSAGGYIKMGHVNGSLNLSRAIGIIFLLASFCSYLSP
;
A
#
# COMPACT_ATOMS: atom_id res chain seq x y z
N MET A 1 5.13 -7.16 -21.03
CA MET A 1 3.88 -7.39 -21.80
C MET A 1 2.82 -7.82 -20.80
N VAL A 2 1.70 -7.11 -20.70
CA VAL A 2 0.60 -7.51 -19.80
C VAL A 2 -0.01 -8.81 -20.32
N ILE A 3 -0.15 -9.80 -19.45
CA ILE A 3 -0.69 -11.13 -19.79
C ILE A 3 -2.17 -11.15 -19.41
N TYR A 4 -3.01 -11.43 -20.39
CA TYR A 4 -4.45 -11.58 -20.21
C TYR A 4 -4.86 -13.05 -20.30
N LEU A 5 -5.82 -13.44 -19.47
CA LEU A 5 -6.48 -14.74 -19.56
C LEU A 5 -7.45 -14.77 -20.75
N SER A 6 -7.78 -15.97 -21.25
CA SER A 6 -8.81 -16.16 -22.28
C SER A 6 -10.22 -15.87 -21.78
N THR A 7 -10.46 -16.05 -20.48
CA THR A 7 -11.70 -15.73 -19.77
C THR A 7 -11.38 -15.10 -18.42
N PRO A 8 -12.18 -14.13 -17.94
CA PRO A 8 -11.92 -13.52 -16.64
C PRO A 8 -12.20 -14.50 -15.51
N LYS A 9 -11.40 -14.47 -14.46
CA LYS A 9 -11.76 -15.06 -13.17
C LYS A 9 -12.73 -14.12 -12.46
N THR A 10 -13.97 -14.57 -12.28
CA THR A 10 -15.06 -13.74 -11.72
C THR A 10 -15.40 -14.06 -10.27
N ASP A 11 -14.68 -14.99 -9.66
CA ASP A 11 -14.84 -15.31 -8.24
C ASP A 11 -14.53 -14.06 -7.40
N LYS A 12 -15.39 -13.81 -6.43
CA LYS A 12 -15.26 -12.67 -5.52
C LYS A 12 -14.78 -13.16 -4.17
N VAL A 13 -13.81 -12.45 -3.61
CA VAL A 13 -13.49 -12.52 -2.19
C VAL A 13 -14.07 -11.28 -1.56
N SER A 14 -15.06 -11.48 -0.69
CA SER A 14 -15.79 -10.39 -0.02
C SER A 14 -15.67 -10.53 1.49
N GLU A 15 -15.61 -9.40 2.17
CA GLU A 15 -15.61 -9.30 3.63
C GLU A 15 -16.44 -8.08 4.03
N ASP A 16 -17.04 -8.14 5.20
CA ASP A 16 -17.77 -7.04 5.82
C ASP A 16 -17.59 -7.10 7.34
N GLY A 17 -17.86 -5.99 7.99
CA GLY A 17 -17.78 -5.89 9.45
C GLY A 17 -18.38 -4.60 9.97
N GLU A 18 -18.65 -4.58 11.27
CA GLU A 18 -19.19 -3.42 11.97
C GLU A 18 -18.69 -3.31 13.41
N ASN A 19 -18.59 -2.07 13.90
CA ASN A 19 -18.52 -1.74 15.31
C ASN A 19 -19.56 -0.65 15.63
N ASP A 20 -19.55 -0.11 16.85
CA ASP A 20 -20.54 0.89 17.28
C ASP A 20 -20.49 2.21 16.47
N LYS A 21 -19.42 2.45 15.71
CA LYS A 21 -19.17 3.72 15.00
C LYS A 21 -19.26 3.58 13.48
N LEU A 22 -18.82 2.45 12.93
CA LEU A 22 -18.58 2.25 11.50
C LEU A 22 -19.03 0.87 11.04
N LYS A 23 -19.40 0.79 9.76
CA LYS A 23 -19.58 -0.47 9.03
C LYS A 23 -18.73 -0.41 7.76
N PHE A 24 -18.18 -1.53 7.35
CA PHE A 24 -17.48 -1.65 6.07
C PHE A 24 -17.96 -2.88 5.31
N GLY A 25 -17.76 -2.82 4.00
CA GLY A 25 -17.86 -3.96 3.10
C GLY A 25 -16.82 -3.79 2.00
N LEU A 26 -16.17 -4.88 1.63
CA LEU A 26 -15.17 -4.91 0.57
C LEU A 26 -15.37 -6.14 -0.31
N SER A 27 -14.88 -6.04 -1.54
CA SER A 27 -14.85 -7.15 -2.48
C SER A 27 -13.69 -6.98 -3.45
N SER A 28 -13.13 -8.08 -3.89
CA SER A 28 -12.02 -8.11 -4.85
C SER A 28 -12.20 -9.25 -5.83
N MET A 29 -11.65 -9.08 -7.03
CA MET A 29 -11.82 -9.99 -8.15
C MET A 29 -10.64 -9.85 -9.12
N GLN A 30 -9.99 -10.96 -9.47
CA GLN A 30 -8.82 -10.94 -10.37
C GLN A 30 -9.17 -10.48 -11.79
N GLY A 31 -10.35 -10.86 -12.29
CA GLY A 31 -10.79 -10.49 -13.64
C GLY A 31 -9.86 -11.08 -14.71
N TRP A 32 -9.45 -10.25 -15.66
CA TRP A 32 -8.73 -10.68 -16.87
C TRP A 32 -7.21 -10.83 -16.69
N ARG A 33 -6.65 -10.37 -15.58
CA ARG A 33 -5.21 -10.44 -15.33
C ARG A 33 -4.79 -11.88 -15.07
N ALA A 34 -3.57 -12.24 -15.45
CA ALA A 34 -3.01 -13.56 -15.15
C ALA A 34 -2.82 -13.78 -13.63
N THR A 35 -2.48 -12.72 -12.90
CA THR A 35 -2.25 -12.71 -11.45
C THR A 35 -3.13 -11.67 -10.78
N MET A 36 -3.59 -11.95 -9.55
CA MET A 36 -4.18 -10.96 -8.65
C MET A 36 -3.06 -10.26 -7.89
N GLU A 37 -2.83 -8.97 -8.18
CA GLU A 37 -1.75 -8.19 -7.56
C GLU A 37 -2.21 -7.25 -6.44
N ASP A 38 -3.52 -6.99 -6.36
CA ASP A 38 -4.07 -6.12 -5.32
C ASP A 38 -4.11 -6.81 -3.95
N ALA A 39 -4.06 -5.98 -2.92
CA ALA A 39 -4.33 -6.33 -1.53
C ALA A 39 -5.15 -5.21 -0.87
N HIS A 40 -5.68 -5.48 0.32
CA HIS A 40 -6.41 -4.49 1.11
C HIS A 40 -6.19 -4.72 2.61
N SER A 41 -6.51 -3.71 3.41
CA SER A 41 -6.67 -3.82 4.85
C SER A 41 -7.96 -3.13 5.29
N ALA A 42 -8.70 -3.73 6.22
CA ALA A 42 -9.91 -3.16 6.79
C ALA A 42 -9.95 -3.45 8.28
N LEU A 43 -9.63 -2.44 9.09
CA LEU A 43 -9.50 -2.52 10.53
C LEU A 43 -10.46 -1.52 11.16
N LEU A 44 -11.54 -2.03 11.76
CA LEU A 44 -12.51 -1.19 12.49
C LEU A 44 -11.92 -0.64 13.78
N ASP A 45 -11.09 -1.44 14.44
CA ASP A 45 -10.46 -1.13 15.72
C ASP A 45 -8.94 -1.31 15.54
N LEU A 46 -8.29 -0.32 14.91
CA LEU A 46 -6.83 -0.25 14.85
C LEU A 46 -6.25 0.03 16.24
N ASP A 47 -6.93 0.90 16.98
CA ASP A 47 -6.79 1.09 18.42
C ASP A 47 -8.18 1.42 19.02
N ASN A 48 -8.22 2.00 20.22
CA ASN A 48 -9.47 2.31 20.92
C ASN A 48 -10.36 3.33 20.19
N ASP A 49 -9.79 4.19 19.34
CA ASP A 49 -10.50 5.33 18.75
C ASP A 49 -10.31 5.50 17.24
N THR A 50 -9.53 4.63 16.62
CA THR A 50 -9.10 4.74 15.23
C THR A 50 -9.45 3.50 14.42
N ALA A 51 -10.03 3.71 13.24
CA ALA A 51 -10.19 2.72 12.19
C ALA A 51 -9.24 3.02 11.02
N SER A 52 -8.81 1.98 10.30
CA SER A 52 -7.93 2.10 9.14
C SER A 52 -8.40 1.22 7.99
N PHE A 53 -8.51 1.80 6.80
CA PHE A 53 -8.87 1.10 5.58
C PHE A 53 -7.86 1.42 4.48
N GLY A 54 -7.34 0.41 3.79
CA GLY A 54 -6.32 0.56 2.76
C GLY A 54 -6.61 -0.27 1.52
N VAL A 55 -6.35 0.30 0.34
CA VAL A 55 -6.32 -0.41 -0.94
C VAL A 55 -4.93 -0.26 -1.54
N PHE A 56 -4.37 -1.39 -1.98
CA PHE A 56 -3.00 -1.50 -2.47
C PHE A 56 -3.01 -2.21 -3.82
N ASP A 57 -2.71 -1.50 -4.90
CA ASP A 57 -2.65 -2.04 -6.27
C ASP A 57 -1.20 -2.40 -6.59
N GLY A 58 -0.89 -3.70 -6.63
CA GLY A 58 0.45 -4.22 -6.89
C GLY A 58 0.81 -4.15 -8.37
N HIS A 59 2.08 -3.88 -8.67
CA HIS A 59 2.59 -3.86 -10.04
C HIS A 59 4.00 -4.41 -10.14
N GLY A 60 4.21 -5.27 -11.14
CA GLY A 60 5.44 -6.06 -11.27
C GLY A 60 5.51 -7.20 -10.24
N GLY A 61 4.42 -7.46 -9.51
CA GLY A 61 4.32 -8.45 -8.46
C GLY A 61 3.39 -7.99 -7.32
N LYS A 62 2.80 -8.98 -6.64
CA LYS A 62 1.83 -8.78 -5.55
C LYS A 62 2.43 -8.60 -4.15
N VAL A 63 3.73 -8.84 -4.02
CA VAL A 63 4.38 -8.97 -2.70
C VAL A 63 4.37 -7.64 -1.94
N VAL A 64 4.65 -6.52 -2.62
CA VAL A 64 4.65 -5.19 -1.97
C VAL A 64 3.24 -4.76 -1.57
N ALA A 65 2.21 -5.04 -2.37
CA ALA A 65 0.82 -4.77 -1.99
C ALA A 65 0.44 -5.50 -0.69
N LYS A 66 0.84 -6.77 -0.57
CA LYS A 66 0.64 -7.56 0.66
C LYS A 66 1.45 -7.04 1.84
N PHE A 67 2.69 -6.61 1.60
CA PHE A 67 3.54 -6.00 2.62
C PHE A 67 2.88 -4.72 3.18
N CYS A 68 2.34 -3.87 2.30
CA CYS A 68 1.58 -2.68 2.68
C CYS A 68 0.34 -3.02 3.50
N ALA A 69 -0.47 -3.97 3.04
CA ALA A 69 -1.66 -4.44 3.77
C ALA A 69 -1.31 -4.97 5.18
N LYS A 70 -0.18 -5.65 5.32
CA LYS A 70 0.25 -6.26 6.58
C LYS A 70 0.83 -5.25 7.58
N TYR A 71 1.64 -4.30 7.14
CA TYR A 71 2.46 -3.49 8.06
C TYR A 71 2.12 -2.00 8.11
N LEU A 72 1.54 -1.42 7.05
CA LEU A 72 1.44 0.05 6.97
C LEU A 72 0.62 0.67 8.11
N HIS A 73 -0.47 0.02 8.52
CA HIS A 73 -1.30 0.48 9.63
C HIS A 73 -0.60 0.34 10.99
N ILE A 74 0.30 -0.64 11.14
CA ILE A 74 1.13 -0.82 12.34
C ILE A 74 2.15 0.31 12.43
N GLU A 75 2.82 0.63 11.32
CA GLU A 75 3.81 1.70 11.27
C GLU A 75 3.20 3.09 11.51
N VAL A 76 1.94 3.30 11.15
CA VAL A 76 1.20 4.51 11.55
C VAL A 76 1.21 4.66 13.07
N LEU A 77 0.88 3.59 13.82
CA LEU A 77 0.80 3.61 15.28
C LEU A 77 2.16 3.83 15.96
N HIS A 78 3.24 3.35 15.35
CA HIS A 78 4.60 3.46 15.90
C HIS A 78 5.21 4.86 15.78
N THR A 79 4.58 5.77 15.02
CA THR A 79 5.14 7.11 14.84
C THR A 79 4.86 8.03 16.04
N GLU A 80 5.85 8.85 16.42
CA GLU A 80 5.65 9.91 17.43
C GLU A 80 4.54 10.90 17.02
N ALA A 81 4.38 11.12 15.71
CA ALA A 81 3.32 11.97 15.16
C ALA A 81 1.92 11.42 15.50
N TYR A 82 1.74 10.10 15.44
CA TYR A 82 0.48 9.47 15.81
C TYR A 82 0.18 9.64 17.30
N ALA A 83 1.19 9.45 18.15
CA ALA A 83 1.10 9.67 19.59
C ALA A 83 0.77 11.13 19.92
N ALA A 84 1.25 12.09 19.11
CA ALA A 84 0.91 13.51 19.22
C ALA A 84 -0.47 13.87 18.62
N GLY A 85 -1.18 12.93 18.00
CA GLY A 85 -2.48 13.14 17.34
C GLY A 85 -2.40 13.71 15.92
N ASP A 86 -1.20 13.87 15.35
CA ASP A 86 -1.00 14.31 13.97
C ASP A 86 -1.03 13.11 13.02
N LEU A 87 -2.26 12.74 12.62
CA LEU A 87 -2.49 11.61 11.73
C LEU A 87 -1.89 11.79 10.34
N GLY A 88 -1.82 13.04 9.86
CA GLY A 88 -1.26 13.36 8.54
C GLY A 88 0.25 13.12 8.51
N ALA A 89 0.98 13.63 9.50
CA ALA A 89 2.39 13.36 9.64
C ALA A 89 2.68 11.88 9.97
N ALA A 90 1.81 11.23 10.75
CA ALA A 90 1.93 9.81 11.06
C ALA A 90 1.90 8.93 9.82
N VAL A 91 0.86 9.06 8.99
CA VAL A 91 0.73 8.27 7.76
C VAL A 91 1.80 8.62 6.75
N HIS A 92 2.21 9.89 6.65
CA HIS A 92 3.33 10.27 5.80
C HIS A 92 4.64 9.56 6.21
N ARG A 93 4.99 9.58 7.51
CA ARG A 93 6.18 8.88 8.02
C ARG A 93 6.08 7.36 7.82
N ALA A 94 4.89 6.79 8.01
CA ALA A 94 4.67 5.37 7.79
C ALA A 94 4.94 4.97 6.33
N TYR A 95 4.51 5.76 5.34
CA TYR A 95 4.80 5.47 3.91
C TYR A 95 6.31 5.43 3.63
N LEU A 96 7.06 6.39 4.19
CA LEU A 96 8.53 6.40 4.08
C LEU A 96 9.15 5.17 4.75
N ARG A 97 8.64 4.83 5.94
CA ARG A 97 9.11 3.69 6.73
C ARG A 97 8.89 2.38 6.00
N MET A 98 7.78 2.22 5.27
CA MET A 98 7.56 1.02 4.45
C MET A 98 8.67 0.79 3.43
N ASP A 99 9.14 1.83 2.76
CA ASP A 99 10.25 1.73 1.79
C ASP A 99 11.56 1.32 2.47
N GLU A 100 11.82 1.84 3.68
CA GLU A 100 13.00 1.46 4.47
C GLU A 100 12.93 0.01 4.94
N MET A 101 11.78 -0.44 5.44
CA MET A 101 11.60 -1.79 5.99
C MET A 101 11.83 -2.88 4.94
N MET A 102 11.57 -2.58 3.66
CA MET A 102 11.76 -3.51 2.56
C MET A 102 13.23 -3.64 2.11
N ARG A 103 14.18 -2.98 2.76
CA ARG A 103 15.61 -3.05 2.44
C ARG A 103 16.36 -3.96 3.42
N GLY A 104 17.56 -4.37 3.04
CA GLY A 104 18.43 -5.24 3.82
C GLY A 104 17.90 -6.66 4.01
N GLN A 105 18.59 -7.41 4.87
CA GLN A 105 18.38 -8.83 5.08
C GLN A 105 16.94 -9.16 5.50
N ARG A 106 16.42 -8.45 6.51
CA ARG A 106 15.09 -8.68 7.05
C ARG A 106 13.98 -8.34 6.06
N GLY A 107 14.11 -7.20 5.38
CA GLY A 107 13.18 -6.80 4.31
C GLY A 107 13.12 -7.84 3.21
N TRP A 108 14.29 -8.34 2.78
CA TRP A 108 14.38 -9.42 1.79
C TRP A 108 13.68 -10.69 2.26
N GLN A 109 13.95 -11.17 3.48
CA GLN A 109 13.32 -12.38 4.04
C GLN A 109 11.80 -12.25 4.13
N GLU A 110 11.28 -11.12 4.61
CA GLU A 110 9.84 -10.94 4.76
C GLU A 110 9.14 -10.91 3.39
N LEU A 111 9.72 -10.22 2.40
CA LEU A 111 9.21 -10.21 1.03
C LEU A 111 9.22 -11.62 0.43
N GLN A 112 10.27 -12.40 0.65
CA GLN A 112 10.34 -13.80 0.23
C GLN A 112 9.29 -14.66 0.93
N ALA A 113 9.12 -14.53 2.25
CA ALA A 113 8.12 -15.28 3.00
C ALA A 113 6.69 -14.96 2.55
N LEU A 114 6.40 -13.69 2.27
CA LEU A 114 5.13 -13.26 1.67
C LEU A 114 4.96 -13.84 0.26
N GLY A 115 6.04 -13.93 -0.52
CA GLY A 115 6.11 -14.58 -1.83
C GLY A 115 5.94 -16.10 -1.79
N ASP A 116 6.50 -16.80 -0.81
CA ASP A 116 6.51 -18.27 -0.73
C ASP A 116 5.22 -18.84 -0.13
N LYS A 117 4.61 -18.12 0.83
CA LYS A 117 3.25 -18.43 1.30
C LYS A 117 2.24 -18.45 0.15
N ILE A 118 2.53 -17.76 -0.95
CA ILE A 118 1.73 -17.84 -2.18
C ILE A 118 1.94 -19.18 -2.88
N ASN A 119 3.20 -19.61 -3.08
CA ASN A 119 3.53 -20.82 -3.82
C ASN A 119 3.08 -22.11 -3.09
N GLN A 120 3.00 -22.10 -1.76
CA GLN A 120 2.44 -23.24 -1.00
C GLN A 120 0.90 -23.28 -1.05
N PHE A 121 0.25 -22.12 -1.23
CA PHE A 121 -1.21 -22.01 -1.28
C PHE A 121 -1.81 -22.23 -2.68
N THR A 122 -0.98 -22.29 -3.74
CA THR A 122 -1.44 -22.62 -5.11
C THR A 122 -2.04 -24.04 -5.24
N GLY A 123 -2.03 -24.86 -4.17
CA GLY A 123 -2.75 -26.14 -4.08
C GLY A 123 -4.18 -26.07 -3.51
N ILE A 124 -4.59 -24.97 -2.86
CA ILE A 124 -5.94 -24.81 -2.27
C ILE A 124 -6.38 -23.35 -2.46
N THR A 125 -7.18 -23.09 -3.51
CA THR A 125 -7.98 -21.86 -3.80
C THR A 125 -7.41 -20.50 -3.36
N GLU A 126 -7.02 -19.68 -4.34
CA GLU A 126 -6.61 -18.25 -4.28
C GLU A 126 -7.65 -17.28 -3.67
N GLY A 127 -8.16 -17.54 -2.46
CA GLY A 127 -9.30 -16.81 -1.87
C GLY A 127 -9.06 -16.18 -0.50
N LEU A 128 -7.93 -16.43 0.15
CA LEU A 128 -7.64 -15.81 1.46
C LEU A 128 -6.81 -14.54 1.25
N ILE A 129 -7.50 -13.45 0.90
CA ILE A 129 -6.91 -12.13 1.03
C ILE A 129 -6.74 -11.88 2.52
N TRP A 130 -5.50 -11.57 2.88
CA TRP A 130 -5.06 -11.46 4.26
C TRP A 130 -5.70 -10.23 4.91
N SER A 131 -6.76 -10.44 5.69
CA SER A 131 -7.20 -9.51 6.72
C SER A 131 -6.51 -9.90 8.02
N PRO A 132 -5.64 -9.05 8.59
CA PRO A 132 -5.10 -9.31 9.91
C PRO A 132 -6.27 -9.39 10.89
N LYS A 133 -6.50 -10.55 11.52
CA LYS A 133 -7.30 -10.57 12.75
C LYS A 133 -6.52 -9.74 13.76
N ALA A 134 -7.16 -8.71 14.32
CA ALA A 134 -6.65 -7.91 15.41
C ALA A 134 -6.43 -8.81 16.65
N SER A 135 -5.29 -9.49 16.72
CA SER A 135 -4.83 -10.20 17.90
C SER A 135 -3.32 -10.41 17.82
N ASP A 136 -2.57 -9.35 18.15
CA ASP A 136 -1.33 -9.37 18.94
C ASP A 136 -0.67 -7.98 18.88
N SER A 137 -1.38 -6.97 19.40
CA SER A 137 -0.93 -5.57 19.45
C SER A 137 -0.28 -5.21 20.79
N ASN A 138 0.59 -6.09 21.31
CA ASN A 138 1.12 -5.93 22.68
C ASN A 138 2.64 -5.99 22.79
N ASP A 139 3.37 -5.47 21.80
CA ASP A 139 4.76 -5.05 22.05
C ASP A 139 5.05 -3.68 21.43
N ARG A 140 5.53 -2.74 22.26
CA ARG A 140 5.74 -1.32 21.93
C ARG A 140 7.17 -1.06 21.44
N HIS A 141 7.81 -2.05 20.85
CA HIS A 141 9.16 -1.94 20.33
C HIS A 141 9.10 -2.10 18.81
N ASP A 142 9.64 -1.12 18.07
CA ASP A 142 9.94 -1.33 16.65
C ASP A 142 11.01 -2.42 16.59
N ASP A 143 10.53 -3.65 16.41
CA ASP A 143 11.38 -4.82 16.41
C ASP A 143 12.10 -4.97 15.06
N TRP A 144 11.94 -4.02 14.12
CA TRP A 144 12.58 -4.01 12.79
C TRP A 144 14.04 -3.53 12.83
N ALA A 145 14.81 -4.08 13.77
CA ALA A 145 16.23 -3.80 13.90
C ALA A 145 17.02 -4.27 12.66
N PHE A 146 18.18 -3.65 12.44
CA PHE A 146 19.13 -4.08 11.41
C PHE A 146 19.57 -5.52 11.68
N GLU A 147 19.53 -6.35 10.64
CA GLU A 147 19.93 -7.75 10.67
C GLU A 147 21.06 -7.96 9.65
N GLU A 148 22.18 -8.55 10.08
CA GLU A 148 23.24 -8.95 9.16
C GLU A 148 22.91 -10.29 8.50
N GLY A 149 23.12 -10.40 7.20
CA GLY A 149 23.02 -11.65 6.46
C GLY A 149 23.42 -11.53 4.99
N PRO A 150 23.25 -12.60 4.20
CA PRO A 150 23.65 -12.65 2.78
C PRO A 150 23.00 -11.60 1.87
N HIS A 151 21.91 -11.00 2.32
CA HIS A 151 21.13 -9.98 1.63
C HIS A 151 21.12 -8.64 2.39
N SER A 152 22.10 -8.37 3.25
CA SER A 152 22.25 -7.07 3.92
C SER A 152 22.34 -5.89 2.94
N ASP A 153 22.85 -6.11 1.72
CA ASP A 153 22.95 -5.13 0.65
C ASP A 153 21.71 -5.05 -0.24
N PHE A 154 20.64 -5.79 0.10
CA PHE A 154 19.39 -5.75 -0.63
C PHE A 154 18.81 -4.34 -0.60
N THR A 155 18.75 -3.73 -1.78
CA THR A 155 18.38 -2.32 -1.93
C THR A 155 16.89 -2.08 -2.00
N GLY A 156 16.09 -3.15 -2.18
CA GLY A 156 14.63 -3.15 -2.21
C GLY A 156 14.05 -3.96 -3.38
N PRO A 157 12.72 -4.16 -3.40
CA PRO A 157 12.04 -4.95 -4.44
C PRO A 157 11.97 -4.23 -5.79
N ASN A 158 11.96 -5.03 -6.87
CA ASN A 158 11.70 -4.56 -8.24
C ASN A 158 10.20 -4.45 -8.58
N CYS A 159 9.32 -4.80 -7.64
CA CYS A 159 7.88 -4.60 -7.71
C CYS A 159 7.44 -3.57 -6.68
N GLY A 160 6.20 -3.08 -6.81
CA GLY A 160 5.70 -1.97 -6.02
C GLY A 160 4.19 -2.05 -5.85
N SER A 161 3.67 -1.09 -5.10
CA SER A 161 2.23 -0.95 -4.93
C SER A 161 1.82 0.50 -4.80
N THR A 162 0.65 0.83 -5.35
CA THR A 162 -0.06 2.02 -4.88
C THR A 162 -0.46 1.83 -3.41
N ALA A 163 -0.75 2.91 -2.72
CA ALA A 163 -1.31 2.86 -1.37
C ALA A 163 -2.27 4.01 -1.16
N CYS A 164 -3.56 3.70 -1.09
CA CYS A 164 -4.62 4.65 -0.74
C CYS A 164 -5.23 4.24 0.59
N VAL A 165 -4.97 5.00 1.65
CA VAL A 165 -5.36 4.69 3.03
C VAL A 165 -6.26 5.78 3.59
N ALA A 166 -7.33 5.36 4.27
CA ALA A 166 -8.22 6.21 5.04
C ALA A 166 -8.12 5.85 6.54
N LEU A 167 -7.76 6.84 7.35
CA LEU A 167 -7.77 6.76 8.81
C LEU A 167 -8.99 7.52 9.34
N VAL A 168 -9.81 6.88 10.15
CA VAL A 168 -10.95 7.50 10.82
C VAL A 168 -10.69 7.48 12.32
N ARG A 169 -10.40 8.63 12.91
CA ARG A 169 -10.19 8.79 14.35
C ARG A 169 -11.20 9.77 14.93
N ASN A 170 -12.06 9.30 15.81
CA ASN A 170 -13.15 10.10 16.36
C ASN A 170 -14.01 10.74 15.25
N ARG A 171 -13.88 12.06 15.02
CA ARG A 171 -14.59 12.81 13.96
C ARG A 171 -13.67 13.29 12.84
N GLN A 172 -12.42 12.86 12.85
CA GLN A 172 -11.43 13.20 11.82
C GLN A 172 -11.32 12.04 10.84
N LEU A 173 -11.32 12.38 9.55
CA LEU A 173 -11.04 11.47 8.45
C LEU A 173 -9.81 12.02 7.73
N VAL A 174 -8.73 11.25 7.69
CA VAL A 174 -7.51 11.57 6.96
C VAL A 174 -7.33 10.54 5.86
N VAL A 175 -7.07 11.01 4.64
CA VAL A 175 -6.78 10.16 3.49
C VAL A 175 -5.39 10.45 2.99
N ALA A 176 -4.58 9.41 2.86
CA ALA A 176 -3.26 9.45 2.23
C ALA A 176 -3.29 8.62 0.95
N ASN A 177 -2.66 9.12 -0.11
CA ASN A 177 -2.59 8.42 -1.39
C ASN A 177 -1.20 8.50 -2.00
N ALA A 178 -0.69 7.37 -2.46
CA ALA A 178 0.49 7.26 -3.32
C ALA A 178 0.14 6.36 -4.50
N GLY A 179 0.13 6.92 -5.70
CA GLY A 179 -0.28 6.24 -6.92
C GLY A 179 -1.65 6.69 -7.42
N ASP A 180 -2.31 5.84 -8.20
CA ASP A 180 -3.53 6.17 -8.94
C ASP A 180 -4.78 5.42 -8.47
N SER A 181 -4.70 4.71 -7.35
CA SER A 181 -5.89 4.36 -6.57
C SER A 181 -6.55 5.63 -6.02
N ARG A 182 -7.84 5.54 -5.69
CA ARG A 182 -8.65 6.71 -5.34
C ARG A 182 -9.60 6.48 -4.17
N CYS A 183 -9.69 7.49 -3.30
CA CYS A 183 -10.70 7.59 -2.26
C CYS A 183 -11.69 8.71 -2.57
N VAL A 184 -12.98 8.41 -2.42
CA VAL A 184 -14.10 9.33 -2.63
C VAL A 184 -15.04 9.20 -1.44
N ILE A 185 -15.56 10.32 -0.94
CA ILE A 185 -16.62 10.34 0.09
C ILE A 185 -17.94 10.80 -0.52
N SER A 186 -19.03 10.17 -0.07
CA SER A 186 -20.39 10.67 -0.31
C SER A 186 -20.86 11.46 0.90
N ARG A 187 -21.24 12.72 0.69
CA ARG A 187 -21.85 13.56 1.74
C ARG A 187 -23.10 14.23 1.17
N ASN A 188 -24.23 14.05 1.84
CA ASN A 188 -25.53 14.56 1.38
C ASN A 188 -25.88 14.12 -0.06
N GLY A 189 -25.51 12.89 -0.44
CA GLY A 189 -25.75 12.33 -1.78
C GLY A 189 -24.80 12.84 -2.88
N GLN A 190 -23.82 13.67 -2.55
CA GLN A 190 -22.82 14.16 -3.49
C GLN A 190 -21.45 13.52 -3.25
N ALA A 191 -20.76 13.14 -4.32
CA ALA A 191 -19.42 12.58 -4.28
C ALA A 191 -18.34 13.69 -4.24
N TYR A 192 -17.37 13.54 -3.36
CA TYR A 192 -16.22 14.42 -3.23
C TYR A 192 -14.93 13.60 -3.23
N ASN A 193 -13.95 13.99 -4.04
CA ASN A 193 -12.64 13.34 -4.04
C ASN A 193 -11.91 13.67 -2.73
N LEU A 194 -11.43 12.63 -2.03
CA LEU A 194 -10.57 12.78 -0.85
C LEU A 194 -9.08 12.57 -1.17
N SER A 195 -8.78 11.96 -2.31
CA SER A 195 -7.43 11.85 -2.83
C SER A 195 -7.29 12.46 -4.22
N ARG A 196 -6.04 12.68 -4.63
CA ARG A 196 -5.65 13.00 -6.01
C ARG A 196 -4.81 11.86 -6.55
N ASP A 197 -5.11 11.40 -7.76
CA ASP A 197 -4.31 10.38 -8.42
C ASP A 197 -2.96 10.97 -8.84
N HIS A 198 -1.91 10.19 -8.66
CA HIS A 198 -0.57 10.55 -9.07
C HIS A 198 -0.25 9.92 -10.42
N LYS A 199 -0.29 10.76 -11.46
CA LYS A 199 -0.02 10.38 -12.84
C LYS A 199 1.24 11.09 -13.34
N PRO A 200 2.13 10.43 -14.10
CA PRO A 200 3.35 11.06 -14.60
C PRO A 200 3.13 12.35 -15.38
N GLU A 201 1.98 12.50 -16.04
CA GLU A 201 1.64 13.67 -16.86
C GLU A 201 1.28 14.93 -16.06
N LEU A 202 1.05 14.81 -14.75
CA LEU A 202 0.79 15.97 -13.90
C LEU A 202 2.06 16.81 -13.76
N GLU A 203 1.93 18.14 -13.86
CA GLU A 203 3.09 19.04 -13.88
C GLU A 203 4.02 18.83 -12.68
N ALA A 204 3.47 18.80 -11.46
CA ALA A 204 4.27 18.56 -10.26
C ALA A 204 4.99 17.20 -10.25
N GLU A 205 4.37 16.16 -10.80
CA GLU A 205 4.97 14.82 -10.89
C GLU A 205 6.08 14.80 -11.95
N ARG A 206 5.82 15.42 -13.10
CA ARG A 206 6.77 15.57 -14.19
C ARG A 206 8.00 16.35 -13.74
N GLU A 207 7.82 17.49 -13.07
CA GLU A 207 8.91 18.29 -12.53
C GLU A 207 9.75 17.49 -11.53
N ARG A 208 9.11 16.76 -10.61
CA ARG A 208 9.82 15.90 -9.64
C ARG A 208 10.63 14.81 -10.36
N ILE A 209 10.03 14.12 -11.32
CA ILE A 209 10.69 13.04 -12.09
C ILE A 209 11.89 13.59 -12.88
N GLN A 210 11.72 14.73 -13.56
CA GLN A 210 12.78 15.36 -14.34
C GLN A 210 13.91 15.89 -13.46
N SER A 211 13.57 16.48 -12.31
CA SER A 211 14.56 16.96 -11.33
C SER A 211 15.37 15.81 -10.72
N ALA A 212 14.80 14.61 -10.64
CA ALA A 212 15.48 13.39 -10.23
C ALA A 212 16.30 12.74 -11.36
N GLY A 213 16.37 13.34 -12.56
CA GLY A 213 17.09 12.82 -13.73
C GLY A 213 16.31 11.78 -14.54
N GLY A 214 15.05 11.53 -14.22
CA GLY A 214 14.15 10.70 -15.00
C GLY A 214 13.51 11.44 -16.18
N TYR A 215 12.77 10.71 -17.00
CA TYR A 215 11.99 11.30 -18.10
C TYR A 215 10.63 10.61 -18.24
N ILE A 216 9.70 11.25 -18.94
CA ILE A 216 8.39 10.68 -19.25
C ILE A 216 8.31 10.47 -20.75
N LYS A 217 7.97 9.24 -21.15
CA LYS A 217 7.77 8.84 -22.54
C LYS A 217 6.41 8.16 -22.66
N MET A 218 5.49 8.75 -23.42
CA MET A 218 4.15 8.22 -23.64
C MET A 218 3.41 7.88 -22.33
N GLY A 219 3.48 8.78 -21.35
CA GLY A 219 2.85 8.59 -20.03
C GLY A 219 3.57 7.63 -19.08
N HIS A 220 4.76 7.14 -19.47
CA HIS A 220 5.54 6.22 -18.65
C HIS A 220 6.84 6.84 -18.16
N VAL A 221 7.09 6.77 -16.85
CA VAL A 221 8.35 7.11 -16.21
C VAL A 221 9.45 6.19 -16.73
N ASN A 222 10.52 6.80 -17.25
CA ASN A 222 11.63 6.14 -17.92
C ASN A 222 11.20 5.16 -19.03
N GLY A 223 10.03 5.39 -19.62
CA GLY A 223 9.43 4.52 -20.65
C GLY A 223 8.92 3.16 -20.14
N SER A 224 8.86 2.95 -18.82
CA SER A 224 8.50 1.64 -18.23
C SER A 224 7.26 1.68 -17.35
N LEU A 225 7.12 2.65 -16.45
CA LEU A 225 6.08 2.64 -15.41
C LEU A 225 5.06 3.77 -15.62
N ASN A 226 3.77 3.45 -15.67
CA ASN A 226 2.69 4.43 -15.83
C ASN A 226 2.21 5.06 -14.52
N LEU A 227 2.99 4.91 -13.44
CA LEU A 227 2.75 5.44 -12.11
C LEU A 227 3.88 6.41 -11.75
N SER A 228 3.54 7.53 -11.13
CA SER A 228 4.54 8.47 -10.63
C SER A 228 4.87 8.28 -9.15
N ARG A 229 3.98 7.70 -8.34
CA ARG A 229 4.23 7.38 -6.93
C ARG A 229 3.79 5.95 -6.64
N ALA A 230 4.58 5.24 -5.85
CA ALA A 230 4.31 3.90 -5.36
C ALA A 230 5.20 3.65 -4.14
N ILE A 231 4.74 2.79 -3.22
CA ILE A 231 5.59 2.16 -2.21
C ILE A 231 6.34 1.02 -2.90
N GLY A 232 7.62 0.85 -2.60
CA GLY A 232 8.53 -0.06 -3.30
C GLY A 232 9.09 0.53 -4.60
N ILE A 233 9.55 -0.34 -5.51
CA ILE A 233 10.18 0.06 -6.80
C ILE A 233 11.26 1.14 -6.62
N ILE A 234 12.23 0.84 -5.75
CA ILE A 234 13.28 1.80 -5.37
C ILE A 234 14.13 2.22 -6.59
N PHE A 235 14.31 1.35 -7.59
CA PHE A 235 15.19 1.62 -8.74
C PHE A 235 14.61 2.44 -9.90
N LEU A 236 13.27 2.48 -10.07
CA LEU A 236 12.66 3.21 -11.20
C LEU A 236 12.14 4.60 -10.80
N LEU A 237 11.95 4.85 -9.51
CA LEU A 237 11.41 6.11 -8.97
C LEU A 237 12.43 6.91 -8.14
N ALA A 238 13.67 6.45 -7.98
CA ALA A 238 14.67 7.09 -7.10
C ALA A 238 14.99 8.55 -7.50
N SER A 239 14.32 9.50 -6.86
CA SER A 239 14.89 10.30 -5.75
C SER A 239 13.83 11.22 -5.14
N PHE A 240 13.77 11.26 -3.81
CA PHE A 240 12.97 12.14 -2.93
C PHE A 240 11.48 11.82 -2.69
N CYS A 241 11.31 11.05 -1.61
CA CYS A 241 10.23 11.10 -0.62
C CYS A 241 9.52 12.46 -0.51
N SER A 242 8.43 12.63 -1.24
CA SER A 242 7.35 13.54 -0.84
C SER A 242 6.05 12.90 -1.31
N TYR A 243 5.45 12.10 -0.43
CA TYR A 243 4.16 11.45 -0.70
C TYR A 243 2.98 12.44 -0.68
N LEU A 244 3.21 13.72 -0.41
CA LEU A 244 2.17 14.75 -0.43
C LEU A 244 2.58 15.95 -1.29
N SER A 245 1.64 16.38 -2.14
CA SER A 245 1.59 17.77 -2.60
C SER A 245 0.81 18.58 -1.55
N PRO A 246 1.09 19.88 -1.37
CA PRO A 246 0.39 20.73 -0.40
C PRO A 246 -1.14 20.80 -0.64
#